data_AF-A0A494J1Z6-F1
#
_entry.id   AF-A0A494J1Z6-F1
#
_cell.length_a   1.000
_cell.length_b   1.000
_cell.length_c   1.000
_cell.angle_alpha   90.00
_cell.angle_beta   90.00
_cell.angle_gamma   90.00
#
_symmetry.space_group_name_H-M   'P 1'
#
loop_
_entity.id
_entity.type
_entity.pdbx_description
1 polymer ?
#
loop_
_entity_poly.entity_id
_entity_poly.type
_entity_poly.pdbx_seq_one_letter_code
_entity_poly.pdbx_strand_id
1 'polypeptide(L)' 'MEAKDKAIDLKVKFMEMIPNDIIRDDKVAAELARVNAMVCVVNLIETSDWLIDSINGEKCLNYWQEVKQELENLK' A
#
# COMPACT_ATOMS: atom_id res chain seq x y z
N MET A 1 7.09 -12.13 -3.57
CA MET A 1 7.57 -10.81 -3.15
C MET A 1 7.17 -10.63 -1.70
N GLU A 2 8.10 -10.23 -0.84
CA GLU A 2 7.79 -10.04 0.58
C GLU A 2 6.90 -8.81 0.79
N ALA A 3 6.20 -8.74 1.93
CA ALA A 3 5.31 -7.62 2.24
C ALA A 3 6.06 -6.28 2.28
N LYS A 4 7.29 -6.29 2.82
CA LYS A 4 8.18 -5.13 2.88
C LYS A 4 8.54 -4.60 1.48
N ASP A 5 8.96 -5.48 0.58
CA ASP A 5 9.28 -5.11 -0.81
C ASP A 5 8.05 -4.53 -1.50
N LYS A 6 6.88 -5.11 -1.23
CA LYS A 6 5.63 -4.65 -1.84
C LYS A 6 5.20 -3.28 -1.32
N ALA A 7 5.41 -2.98 -0.05
CA ALA A 7 5.15 -1.65 0.52
C ALA A 7 6.04 -0.58 -0.15
N ILE A 8 7.31 -0.90 -0.39
CA ILE A 8 8.24 -0.01 -1.11
C ILE A 8 7.81 0.18 -2.57
N ASP A 9 7.51 -0.91 -3.29
CA ASP A 9 7.02 -0.88 -4.69
C ASP A 9 5.77 0.00 -4.83
N LEU A 10 4.80 -0.16 -3.93
CA LEU A 10 3.57 0.64 -3.95
C LEU A 10 3.87 2.13 -3.70
N LYS A 11 4.67 2.46 -2.69
CA LYS A 11 5.05 3.85 -2.40
C LYS A 11 5.73 4.48 -3.62
N VAL A 12 6.67 3.79 -4.27
CA VAL A 12 7.37 4.30 -5.46
C VAL A 12 6.39 4.53 -6.61
N LYS A 13 5.52 3.57 -6.92
CA LYS A 13 4.52 3.72 -7.99
C LYS A 13 3.60 4.89 -7.77
N PHE A 14 3.11 5.09 -6.54
CA PHE A 14 2.29 6.26 -6.23
C PHE A 14 3.09 7.55 -6.32
N MET A 15 4.39 7.54 -6.01
CA MET A 15 5.26 8.70 -6.17
C MET A 15 5.43 9.09 -7.64
N GLU A 16 5.61 8.11 -8.53
CA GLU A 16 5.70 8.31 -10.00
C GLU A 16 4.41 8.88 -10.60
N MET A 17 3.27 8.66 -9.94
CA MET A 17 1.97 9.18 -10.36
C MET A 17 1.70 10.61 -9.88
N ILE A 18 2.46 11.14 -8.92
CA ILE A 18 2.28 12.50 -8.42
C ILE A 18 2.92 13.47 -9.43
N PRO A 19 2.14 14.35 -10.07
CA PRO A 19 2.67 15.36 -10.97
C PRO A 19 3.68 16.30 -10.28
N ASN A 20 4.80 16.59 -10.94
CA ASN A 20 5.88 17.42 -10.38
C ASN A 20 5.42 18.84 -9.99
N ASP A 21 4.38 19.37 -10.64
CA ASP A 21 3.77 20.66 -10.34
C ASP A 21 2.92 20.65 -9.05
N ILE A 22 2.54 19.47 -8.55
CA ILE A 22 1.88 19.28 -7.25
C ILE A 22 2.92 19.19 -6.11
N ILE A 23 4.15 18.77 -6.42
CA ILE A 23 5.20 18.54 -5.42
C ILE A 23 5.95 19.85 -5.12
N ARG A 24 5.67 20.43 -3.96
CA ARG A 24 6.46 21.55 -3.41
C ARG A 24 7.70 21.09 -2.63
N ASP A 25 7.69 19.85 -2.14
CA ASP A 25 8.73 19.22 -1.31
C ASP A 25 8.66 17.69 -1.48
N ASP A 26 9.79 17.04 -1.74
CA ASP A 26 9.91 15.58 -1.89
C ASP A 26 9.37 14.81 -0.68
N LYS A 27 9.46 15.41 0.53
CA LYS A 27 8.87 14.81 1.74
C LYS A 27 7.35 14.76 1.66
N VAL A 28 6.72 15.81 1.15
CA VAL A 28 5.26 15.86 0.99
C VAL A 28 4.81 14.85 -0.07
N ALA A 29 5.57 14.71 -1.17
CA ALA A 29 5.30 13.69 -2.17
C ALA A 29 5.41 12.27 -1.59
N ALA A 30 6.46 12.01 -0.81
CA ALA A 30 6.68 10.71 -0.18
C ALA A 30 5.58 10.35 0.84
N GLU A 31 5.12 11.32 1.64
CA GLU A 31 4.00 11.15 2.58
C GLU A 31 2.69 10.89 1.83
N LEU A 32 2.39 11.68 0.79
CA LEU A 32 1.19 11.52 -0.03
C LEU A 32 1.16 10.16 -0.73
N ALA A 33 2.30 9.74 -1.29
CA ALA A 33 2.43 8.43 -1.92
C ALA A 33 2.22 7.28 -0.93
N ARG A 34 2.75 7.41 0.29
CA ARG A 34 2.56 6.43 1.39
C ARG A 34 1.08 6.33 1.79
N VAL A 35 0.38 7.46 1.93
CA VAL A 35 -1.05 7.49 2.28
C VAL A 35 -1.90 6.88 1.16
N ASN A 36 -1.64 7.21 -0.10
CA ASN A 36 -2.36 6.62 -1.23
C ASN A 36 -2.12 5.11 -1.35
N ALA A 37 -0.88 4.66 -1.09
CA ALA A 37 -0.57 3.23 -1.01
C ALA A 37 -1.37 2.53 0.10
N MET A 38 -1.48 3.15 1.29
CA MET A 38 -2.30 2.60 2.38
C MET A 38 -3.77 2.49 2.01
N VAL A 39 -4.36 3.55 1.41
CA VAL A 39 -5.76 3.53 0.97
C VAL A 39 -6.01 2.41 -0.04
N CYS A 40 -5.10 2.23 -1.00
CA CYS A 40 -5.17 1.12 -1.96
C CYS A 40 -5.16 -0.25 -1.26
N VAL A 41 -4.27 -0.45 -0.29
CA VAL A 41 -4.17 -1.71 0.46
C VAL A 41 -5.42 -1.97 1.30
N VAL A 42 -6.01 -0.93 1.92
CA VAL A 42 -7.28 -1.08 2.66
C VAL A 42 -8.40 -1.56 1.75
N ASN A 43 -8.53 -1.01 0.55
CA ASN A 43 -9.54 -1.47 -0.42
C ASN A 43 -9.31 -2.95 -0.85
N LEU A 44 -8.05 -3.37 -0.97
CA LEU A 44 -7.71 -4.77 -1.29
C LEU A 44 -8.03 -5.72 -0.12
N ILE A 45 -7.80 -5.29 1.12
CA ILE A 45 -8.17 -6.02 2.34
C ILE A 45 -9.68 -6.22 2.37
N GLU A 46 -10.45 -5.14 2.20
CA GLU A 46 -11.92 -5.19 2.20
C GLU A 46 -12.43 -6.12 1.08
N THR A 47 -11.86 -6.05 -0.12
CA THR A 47 -12.23 -6.94 -1.23
C THR A 47 -11.86 -8.41 -0.93
N SER A 48 -10.76 -8.65 -0.23
CA SER A 48 -10.32 -9.99 0.15
C SER A 48 -11.18 -10.60 1.27
N ASP A 49 -11.72 -9.77 2.15
CA ASP A 49 -12.65 -10.17 3.23
C ASP A 49 -13.93 -10.79 2.66
N TRP A 50 -14.43 -10.27 1.53
CA TRP A 50 -15.55 -10.86 0.78
C TRP A 50 -15.24 -12.26 0.18
N LEU A 51 -13.97 -12.67 0.12
CA LEU A 51 -13.50 -13.92 -0.49
C LEU A 51 -12.96 -14.93 0.53
N ILE A 52 -13.14 -14.67 1.83
CA ILE A 52 -12.57 -15.42 2.96
C ILE A 52 -12.97 -16.89 3.01
N ASP A 53 -14.10 -17.28 2.41
CA ASP A 53 -14.55 -18.67 2.35
C ASP A 53 -13.60 -19.58 1.52
N SER A 54 -12.57 -19.01 0.90
CA SER A 54 -11.50 -19.74 0.22
C SER A 54 -10.19 -19.74 1.03
N ILE A 55 -9.49 -20.88 1.04
CA ILE A 55 -8.14 -21.03 1.65
C ILE A 55 -7.15 -19.97 1.11
N ASN A 56 -7.37 -19.47 -0.11
CA ASN A 56 -6.53 -18.43 -0.71
C ASN A 56 -6.92 -17.02 -0.23
N GLY A 57 -8.17 -16.80 0.19
CA GLY A 57 -8.66 -15.55 0.74
C GLY A 57 -7.98 -15.18 2.05
N GLU A 58 -7.86 -16.12 2.99
CA GLU A 58 -7.17 -15.90 4.27
C GLU A 58 -5.69 -15.56 4.09
N LYS A 59 -4.98 -16.29 3.23
CA LYS A 59 -3.57 -15.99 2.92
C LYS A 59 -3.41 -14.62 2.24
N CYS A 60 -4.32 -14.27 1.35
CA CYS A 60 -4.33 -12.96 0.67
C CYS A 60 -4.57 -11.83 1.68
N LEU A 61 -5.54 -12.01 2.59
CA LEU A 61 -5.85 -11.06 3.64
C LEU A 61 -4.64 -10.80 4.55
N ASN A 62 -4.03 -11.88 5.08
CA ASN A 62 -2.86 -11.77 5.97
C ASN A 62 -1.70 -11.05 5.25
N TYR A 63 -1.44 -11.38 3.99
CA TYR A 63 -0.43 -10.70 3.20
C TYR A 63 -0.69 -9.19 3.08
N TRP A 64 -1.91 -8.77 2.75
CA TRP A 64 -2.21 -7.35 2.62
C TRP A 64 -2.22 -6.60 3.96
N GLN A 65 -2.57 -7.28 5.06
CA GLN A 65 -2.40 -6.73 6.41
C GLN A 65 -0.93 -6.49 6.75
N GLU A 66 -0.04 -7.41 6.42
CA GLU A 66 1.42 -7.23 6.58
C GLU A 66 1.93 -6.05 5.73
N VAL A 67 1.50 -5.95 4.46
CA VAL A 67 1.88 -4.82 3.58
C VAL A 67 1.42 -3.49 4.17
N LYS A 68 0.22 -3.44 4.75
CA LYS A 68 -0.29 -2.23 5.44
C LYS A 68 0.61 -1.87 6.61
N GLN A 69 1.02 -2.84 7.43
CA GLN A 69 1.88 -2.60 8.58
C GLN A 69 3.26 -2.06 8.16
N GLU A 70 3.83 -2.60 7.09
CA GLU A 70 5.09 -2.11 6.51
C GLU A 70 4.94 -0.67 5.99
N LEU A 71 3.83 -0.33 5.33
CA LEU A 71 3.54 1.05 4.90
C LEU A 71 3.39 2.03 6.08
N GLU A 72 2.87 1.59 7.22
CA GLU A 72 2.77 2.38 8.46
C GLU A 72 4.15 2.62 9.12
N ASN A 73 5.09 1.70 8.91
CA ASN A 73 6.46 1.77 9.45
C ASN A 73 7.40 2.63 8.59
N LEU A 74 7.08 2.90 7.32
CA LEU A 74 7.85 3.73 6.38
C LEU A 74 7.77 5.25 6.66
N LYS A 75 7.47 5.66 7.90
CA LYS A 75 7.39 7.08 8.32
C LYS A 75 8.71 7.81 8.16
#